data_AF-A0A520CWI6-F1
#
_entry.id   AF-A0A520CWI6-F1
#
_cell.length_a   1.000
_cell.length_b   1.000
_cell.length_c   1.000
_cell.angle_alpha   90.00
_cell.angle_beta   90.00
_cell.angle_gamma   90.00
#
_symmetry.space_group_name_H-M   'P 1'
#
loop_
_entity.id
_entity.type
_entity.pdbx_description
1 polymer ?
#
loop_
_entity_poly.entity_id
_entity_poly.type
_entity_poly.pdbx_seq_one_letter_code
_entity_poly.pdbx_strand_id
1 'polypeptide(L)'
;PTDLENYVLKPLFSFAGMGVIIDVTEADIKAINNPENWILQRKVTYEPVIQALDAGVKAEIRMMYLWPEGGEPQLCVNLGRLSRGKMIGVRYNADFDWVGGTVGLMK
;
A
#
# COMPACT_ATOMS: atom_id res chain seq x y z
N PRO A 1 14.60 15.42 2.17
CA PRO A 1 13.73 16.22 1.27
C PRO A 1 13.07 17.34 2.08
N THR A 2 12.86 18.52 1.49
CA THR A 2 12.18 19.63 2.18
C THR A 2 10.66 19.53 2.09
N ASP A 3 10.15 18.72 1.16
CA ASP A 3 8.73 18.49 0.85
C ASP A 3 8.20 17.20 1.49
N LEU A 4 8.39 17.05 2.81
CA LEU A 4 8.05 15.82 3.54
C LEU A 4 6.56 15.44 3.45
N GLU A 5 5.67 16.38 3.16
CA GLU A 5 4.25 16.13 2.92
C GLU A 5 4.00 15.15 1.75
N ASN A 6 4.96 15.02 0.84
CA ASN A 6 4.94 14.08 -0.29
C ASN A 6 5.55 12.72 0.04
N TYR A 7 5.89 12.43 1.30
CA TYR A 7 6.57 11.20 1.69
C TYR A 7 5.85 10.47 2.83
N VAL A 8 6.04 9.17 2.88
CA VAL A 8 5.69 8.31 4.00
C VAL A 8 6.96 7.67 4.54
N LEU A 9 7.05 7.57 5.85
CA LEU A 9 8.16 6.92 6.54
C LEU A 9 7.74 5.50 6.94
N LYS A 10 8.50 4.49 6.48
CA LYS A 10 8.14 3.08 6.63
C LYS A 10 9.27 2.28 7.27
N PRO A 11 8.98 1.46 8.29
CA PRO A 11 9.92 0.47 8.79
C PRO A 11 10.03 -0.71 7.81
N LEU A 12 11.26 -1.10 7.46
CA LEU A 12 11.54 -2.20 6.52
C LEU A 12 11.05 -3.55 7.03
N PHE A 13 11.15 -3.78 8.34
CA PHE A 13 10.80 -5.05 8.99
C PHE A 13 9.46 -4.96 9.74
N SER A 14 8.43 -4.39 9.10
CA SER A 14 7.09 -4.28 9.69
C SER A 14 6.08 -5.23 9.06
N PHE A 15 5.18 -5.74 9.88
CA PHE A 15 4.06 -6.55 9.44
C PHE A 15 2.76 -5.73 9.38
N ALA A 16 1.91 -5.99 8.39
CA ALA A 16 0.60 -5.39 8.21
C ALA A 16 0.55 -3.83 8.22
N GLY A 17 1.64 -3.16 7.85
CA GLY A 17 1.71 -1.68 7.82
C GLY A 17 1.82 -1.03 9.21
N MET A 18 2.15 -1.80 10.24
CA MET A 18 2.45 -1.28 11.58
C MET A 18 3.67 -0.36 11.55
N GLY A 19 3.56 0.82 12.16
CA GLY A 19 4.66 1.79 12.25
C GLY A 19 4.88 2.66 11.02
N VAL A 20 4.02 2.57 9.99
CA VAL A 20 4.04 3.49 8.86
C VAL A 20 3.52 4.86 9.28
N ILE A 21 4.32 5.91 9.11
CA ILE A 21 3.94 7.30 9.37
C ILE A 21 3.61 7.94 8.02
N ILE A 22 2.33 8.27 7.83
CA ILE A 22 1.83 8.83 6.56
C ILE A 22 2.19 10.31 6.44
N ASP A 23 1.99 11.08 7.50
CA ASP A 23 2.23 12.51 7.52
C ASP A 23 3.53 12.77 8.29
N VAL A 24 4.65 12.38 7.65
CA VAL A 24 5.98 12.43 8.24
C VAL A 24 6.45 13.86 8.46
N THR A 25 7.00 14.11 9.64
CA THR A 25 7.68 15.36 9.99
C THR A 25 9.18 15.14 10.14
N GLU A 26 9.95 16.22 10.17
CA GLU A 26 11.39 16.14 10.43
C GLU A 26 11.69 15.57 11.84
N ALA A 27 10.81 15.84 12.81
CA ALA A 27 10.93 15.30 14.16
C ALA A 27 10.81 13.78 14.19
N ASP A 28 9.88 13.21 13.41
CA ASP A 28 9.71 11.76 13.29
C ASP A 28 10.98 11.08 12.77
N ILE A 29 11.64 11.69 11.78
CA ILE A 29 12.89 11.18 11.19
C ILE A 29 14.02 11.24 12.21
N LYS A 30 14.14 12.36 12.94
CA LYS A 30 15.21 12.56 13.95
C LYS A 30 15.05 11.65 15.16
N ALA A 31 13.84 11.20 15.46
CA ALA A 31 13.56 10.29 16.57
C ALA A 31 13.92 8.82 16.28
N ILE A 32 14.33 8.47 15.05
CA ILE A 32 14.67 7.10 14.67
C ILE A 32 16.06 6.73 15.21
N ASN A 33 16.14 5.68 16.03
CA ASN A 33 17.41 5.18 16.56
C ASN A 33 18.23 4.36 15.55
N ASN A 34 17.58 3.56 14.69
CA ASN A 34 18.24 2.65 13.73
C ASN A 34 17.78 2.98 12.29
N PRO A 35 18.25 4.08 11.67
CA PRO A 35 17.75 4.59 10.38
C PRO A 35 17.86 3.60 9.22
N GLU A 36 18.81 2.68 9.26
CA GLU A 36 19.01 1.62 8.26
C GLU A 36 17.82 0.65 8.16
N ASN A 37 16.97 0.59 9.19
CA ASN A 37 15.76 -0.23 9.21
C ASN A 37 14.54 0.53 8.70
N TRP A 38 14.70 1.72 8.12
CA TRP A 38 13.62 2.57 7.66
C TRP A 38 13.85 3.06 6.24
N ILE A 39 12.75 3.37 5.55
CA ILE A 39 12.77 3.99 4.24
C ILE A 39 11.81 5.17 4.20
N LEU A 40 12.27 6.28 3.62
CA LEU A 40 11.44 7.39 3.24
C LEU A 40 10.98 7.18 1.79
N GLN A 41 9.70 6.91 1.60
CA GLN A 41 9.12 6.58 0.30
C GLN A 41 8.17 7.69 -0.15
N ARG A 42 8.27 8.13 -1.41
CA ARG A 42 7.33 9.11 -1.96
C ARG A 42 5.91 8.55 -1.95
N LYS A 43 4.93 9.37 -1.56
CA LYS A 43 3.51 9.08 -1.64
C LYS A 43 3.13 8.84 -3.10
N VAL A 44 2.25 7.88 -3.31
CA VAL A 44 1.58 7.65 -4.59
C VAL A 44 0.11 7.98 -4.38
N THR A 45 -0.43 8.81 -5.26
CA THR A 45 -1.86 9.08 -5.31
C THR A 45 -2.54 7.94 -6.05
N TYR A 46 -3.42 7.22 -5.36
CA TYR A 46 -4.25 6.19 -5.97
C TYR A 46 -5.50 6.86 -6.54
N GLU A 47 -5.65 6.79 -7.86
CA GLU A 47 -6.83 7.28 -8.54
C GLU A 47 -8.05 6.37 -8.24
N PRO A 48 -9.21 6.94 -7.87
CA PRO A 48 -10.40 6.18 -7.52
C PRO A 48 -11.17 5.75 -8.79
N VAL A 49 -10.58 4.81 -9.54
CA VAL A 49 -11.03 4.44 -10.89
C VAL A 49 -12.26 3.53 -10.92
N ILE A 50 -12.61 2.86 -9.83
CA ILE A 50 -13.79 1.99 -9.76
C ILE A 50 -15.00 2.83 -9.35
N GLN A 51 -16.04 2.84 -10.16
CA GLN A 51 -17.27 3.59 -9.87
C GLN A 51 -18.19 2.76 -8.97
N ALA A 52 -18.46 3.26 -7.77
CA ALA A 52 -19.60 2.82 -6.96
C ALA A 52 -20.75 3.84 -7.08
N LEU A 53 -21.89 3.54 -6.43
CA LEU A 53 -23.10 4.36 -6.55
C LEU A 53 -22.93 5.79 -6.00
N ASP A 54 -22.07 5.97 -5.02
CA ASP A 54 -21.92 7.19 -4.23
C ASP A 54 -20.57 7.89 -4.44
N ALA A 55 -19.50 7.12 -4.64
CA ALA A 55 -18.14 7.64 -4.79
C ALA A 55 -17.22 6.68 -5.56
N GLY A 56 -16.07 7.19 -5.99
CA GLY A 56 -15.02 6.37 -6.58
C GLY A 56 -14.28 5.53 -5.53
N VAL A 57 -13.83 4.34 -5.94
CA VAL A 57 -13.11 3.37 -5.12
C VAL A 57 -11.71 3.18 -5.69
N LYS A 58 -10.70 3.20 -4.83
CA LYS A 58 -9.30 2.95 -5.19
C LYS A 58 -9.05 1.44 -5.25
N ALA A 59 -8.23 1.02 -6.19
CA ALA A 59 -7.78 -0.36 -6.31
C ALA A 59 -6.25 -0.45 -6.25
N GLU A 60 -5.76 -1.47 -5.55
CA GLU A 60 -4.39 -1.96 -5.71
C GLU A 60 -4.43 -3.41 -6.19
N ILE A 61 -3.60 -3.72 -7.18
CA ILE A 61 -3.43 -5.08 -7.66
C ILE A 61 -2.12 -5.63 -7.12
N ARG A 62 -2.21 -6.71 -6.33
CA ARG A 62 -1.06 -7.51 -5.92
C ARG A 62 -0.95 -8.73 -6.82
N MET A 63 0.24 -9.01 -7.32
CA MET A 63 0.49 -10.15 -8.19
C MET A 63 1.34 -11.19 -7.46
N MET A 64 0.94 -12.46 -7.54
CA MET A 64 1.71 -13.58 -7.03
C MET A 64 2.37 -14.30 -8.19
N TYR A 65 3.69 -14.39 -8.13
CA TYR A 65 4.49 -15.15 -9.07
C TYR A 65 5.06 -16.39 -8.38
N LEU A 66 5.05 -17.52 -9.08
CA LEU A 66 5.85 -18.69 -8.70
C LEU A 66 7.09 -18.73 -9.59
N TRP A 67 8.24 -18.96 -8.97
CA TRP A 67 9.52 -19.00 -9.67
C TRP A 67 10.21 -20.34 -9.42
N PRO A 68 10.10 -21.30 -10.36
CA PRO A 68 10.82 -22.56 -10.25
C PRO A 68 12.33 -22.35 -10.48
N GLU A 69 13.15 -23.19 -9.85
CA GLU A 69 14.60 -23.18 -10.05
C GLU A 69 14.95 -23.44 -11.52
N GLY A 70 15.82 -22.61 -12.09
CA GLY A 70 16.22 -22.69 -13.50
C GLY A 70 15.15 -22.28 -14.52
N GLY A 71 13.99 -21.77 -14.07
CA GLY A 71 12.93 -21.27 -14.94
C GLY A 71 12.68 -19.76 -14.80
N GLU A 72 11.61 -19.29 -15.45
CA GLU A 72 11.16 -17.89 -15.42
C GLU A 72 9.98 -17.71 -14.45
N PRO A 73 9.83 -16.56 -13.78
CA PRO A 73 8.71 -16.29 -12.88
C PRO A 73 7.38 -16.32 -13.65
N GLN A 74 6.45 -17.17 -13.19
CA GLN A 74 5.13 -17.32 -13.78
C GLN A 74 4.08 -16.60 -12.95
N LEU A 75 3.27 -15.75 -13.58
CA LEU A 75 2.13 -15.12 -12.91
C LEU A 75 1.07 -16.20 -12.61
N CYS A 76 0.74 -16.39 -11.34
CA CYS A 76 -0.21 -17.43 -10.93
C CYS A 76 -1.59 -16.86 -10.60
N VAL A 77 -1.64 -15.75 -9.86
CA VAL A 77 -2.90 -15.11 -9.47
C VAL A 77 -2.66 -13.64 -9.14
N ASN A 78 -3.72 -12.85 -9.23
CA ASN A 78 -3.74 -11.50 -8.68
C ASN A 78 -4.72 -11.40 -7.51
N LEU A 79 -4.45 -10.46 -6.61
CA LEU A 79 -5.33 -10.05 -5.53
C LEU A 79 -5.60 -8.55 -5.70
N GLY A 80 -6.81 -8.22 -6.11
CA GLY A 80 -7.33 -6.87 -6.08
C GLY A 80 -7.69 -6.48 -4.65
N ARG A 81 -7.21 -5.33 -4.18
CA ARG A 81 -7.52 -4.76 -2.88
C ARG A 81 -8.24 -3.43 -3.08
N LEU A 82 -9.48 -3.36 -2.62
CA LEU A 82 -10.34 -2.19 -2.74
C LEU A 82 -10.30 -1.36 -1.47
N SER A 83 -10.23 -0.04 -1.63
CA SER A 83 -10.16 0.89 -0.52
C SER A 83 -10.81 2.23 -0.83
N ARG A 84 -11.46 2.82 0.17
CA ARG A 84 -11.91 4.21 0.16
C ARG A 84 -11.08 5.12 1.08
N GLY A 85 -10.32 4.53 1.99
CA GLY A 85 -9.46 5.25 2.93
C GLY A 85 -8.26 5.97 2.27
N LYS A 86 -7.51 6.68 3.12
CA LYS A 86 -6.21 7.26 2.74
C LYS A 86 -5.16 6.20 2.45
N MET A 87 -5.28 5.01 3.06
CA MET A 87 -4.34 3.89 2.92
C MET A 87 -5.10 2.57 2.69
N ILE A 88 -4.52 1.71 1.84
CA ILE A 88 -5.02 0.37 1.57
C ILE A 88 -4.57 -0.58 2.70
N GLY A 89 -5.36 -0.62 3.77
CA GLY A 89 -5.14 -1.50 4.92
C GLY A 89 -6.43 -1.73 5.71
N VAL A 90 -6.57 -2.89 6.34
CA VAL A 90 -7.82 -3.34 6.98
C VAL A 90 -8.35 -2.32 7.99
N ARG A 91 -7.48 -1.77 8.84
CA ARG A 91 -7.84 -0.78 9.87
C ARG A 91 -8.44 0.51 9.31
N TYR A 92 -7.99 0.95 8.13
CA TYR A 92 -8.45 2.21 7.52
C TYR A 92 -9.71 2.05 6.69
N ASN A 93 -10.19 0.81 6.53
CA ASN A 93 -11.34 0.49 5.69
C ASN A 93 -12.51 -0.11 6.49
N ALA A 94 -12.40 -0.23 7.83
CA ALA A 94 -13.39 -0.93 8.65
C ALA A 94 -14.81 -0.36 8.55
N ASP A 95 -14.94 0.96 8.35
CA ASP A 95 -16.22 1.68 8.35
C ASP A 95 -16.72 2.04 6.93
N PHE A 96 -16.15 1.43 5.88
CA PHE A 96 -16.48 1.75 4.49
C PHE A 96 -17.06 0.55 3.74
N ASP A 97 -17.99 0.82 2.83
CA ASP A 97 -18.48 -0.16 1.85
C ASP A 97 -17.59 -0.16 0.59
N TRP A 98 -17.71 -1.23 -0.23
CA TRP A 98 -16.87 -1.44 -1.41
C TRP A 98 -15.37 -1.45 -1.10
N VAL A 99 -15.02 -2.10 0.00
CA VAL A 99 -13.63 -2.34 0.45
C VAL A 99 -13.40 -3.83 0.65
N GLY A 100 -12.15 -4.27 0.59
CA GLY A 100 -11.78 -5.68 0.82
C GLY A 100 -10.92 -6.28 -0.28
N GLY A 101 -10.85 -7.61 -0.32
CA GLY A 101 -10.07 -8.37 -1.29
C GLY A 101 -10.94 -9.04 -2.35
N THR A 102 -10.48 -9.07 -3.60
CA THR A 102 -11.10 -9.78 -4.72
C THR A 102 -10.02 -10.34 -5.66
N VAL A 103 -10.42 -11.20 -6.60
CA VAL A 103 -9.54 -11.70 -7.67
C VAL A 103 -9.98 -11.13 -9.02
N GLY A 104 -9.04 -10.59 -9.78
CA GLY A 104 -9.27 -10.18 -11.16
C GLY A 104 -9.21 -11.39 -12.09
N LEU A 105 -10.20 -11.54 -12.98
CA LEU A 105 -10.15 -12.56 -14.02
C LEU A 105 -9.15 -12.16 -15.09
N MET A 106 -8.17 -13.03 -15.35
CA MET A 106 -7.14 -12.85 -16.36
C MET A 106 -7.40 -13.81 -17.53
N LYS A 107 -7.07 -13.40 -18.75
CA LYS A 107 -7.13 -14.25 -19.95
C LYS A 107 -5.78 -14.90 -20.21
#